data_AF-F8TCS8-F1
#
_entry.id   AF-F8TCS8-F1
#
_cell.length_a   1.000
_cell.length_b   1.000
_cell.length_c   1.000
_cell.angle_alpha   90.00
_cell.angle_beta   90.00
_cell.angle_gamma   90.00
#
_symmetry.space_group_name_H-M   'P 1'
#
loop_
_entity.id
_entity.type
_entity.pdbx_description
1 polymer ?
#
loop_
_entity_poly.entity_id
_entity_poly.type
_entity_poly.pdbx_seq_one_letter_code
_entity_poly.pdbx_strand_id
1 'polypeptide(L)'
;KITRNQCQLCRFKKCIAVGMAMDLVLDDSKRVAKRKLIEENRERRRKEEMIKTLQPRPEPSSEEWELIRIVTEAHRSTNAQGSHWKQRRKFLPEDIGQSPMASMPDGDKVDLEAFSEFTKIITPAITRVVDFAKKLPMFS
;
A
#
# COMPACT_ATOMS: atom_id res chain seq x y z
N LYS A 1 -16.70 47.60 -1.72
CA LYS A 1 -16.27 46.26 -2.21
C LYS A 1 -14.91 46.43 -2.90
N ILE A 2 -13.82 46.02 -2.25
CA ILE A 2 -12.44 46.29 -2.71
C ILE A 2 -12.04 45.23 -3.74
N THR A 3 -11.56 45.70 -4.88
CA THR A 3 -11.47 44.98 -6.14
C THR A 3 -10.24 44.08 -6.25
N ARG A 4 -10.48 42.81 -6.55
CA ARG A 4 -9.47 41.83 -6.98
C ARG A 4 -8.78 42.41 -8.24
N ASN A 5 -7.44 42.50 -8.24
CA ASN A 5 -6.57 42.97 -9.34
C ASN A 5 -6.16 44.46 -9.39
N GLN A 6 -6.21 45.21 -8.28
CA GLN A 6 -5.81 46.63 -8.30
C GLN A 6 -4.32 46.91 -8.52
N CYS A 7 -3.43 45.96 -8.14
CA CYS A 7 -1.99 46.15 -8.25
C CYS A 7 -1.28 44.83 -8.56
N GLN A 8 -0.54 44.79 -9.67
CA GLN A 8 0.22 43.64 -10.14
C GLN A 8 1.32 43.24 -9.14
N LEU A 9 2.01 44.22 -8.55
CA LEU A 9 3.05 43.99 -7.54
C LEU A 9 2.48 43.36 -6.26
N CYS A 10 1.34 43.84 -5.77
CA CYS A 10 0.68 43.27 -4.60
C CYS A 10 0.23 41.83 -4.85
N ARG A 11 -0.25 41.53 -6.07
CA ARG A 11 -0.59 40.16 -6.48
C ARG A 11 0.63 39.26 -6.52
N PHE A 12 1.72 39.72 -7.14
CA PHE A 12 2.97 38.97 -7.22
C PHE A 12 3.55 38.66 -5.83
N LYS A 13 3.66 39.68 -4.96
CA LYS A 13 4.11 39.52 -3.57
C LYS A 13 3.26 38.50 -2.80
N LYS A 14 1.93 38.54 -2.97
CA LYS A 14 1.04 37.55 -2.35
C LYS A 14 1.28 36.14 -2.88
N CYS A 15 1.48 35.96 -4.18
CA CYS A 15 1.78 34.65 -4.80
C CYS A 15 3.04 34.02 -4.21
N ILE A 16 4.11 34.79 -4.07
CA ILE A 16 5.35 34.30 -3.43
C ILE A 16 5.14 34.01 -1.95
N ALA A 17 4.43 34.90 -1.23
CA ALA A 17 4.14 34.72 0.20
C ALA A 17 3.32 33.45 0.51
N VAL A 18 2.45 33.00 -0.41
CA VAL A 18 1.72 31.72 -0.27
C VAL A 18 2.51 30.51 -0.79
N GLY A 19 3.78 30.70 -1.17
CA GLY A 19 4.69 29.62 -1.54
C GLY A 19 4.72 29.24 -3.02
N MET A 20 4.29 30.11 -3.93
CA MET A 20 4.49 29.86 -5.37
C MET A 20 5.98 29.98 -5.74
N ALA A 21 6.52 28.94 -6.36
CA ALA A 21 7.92 28.86 -6.75
C ALA A 21 8.10 29.24 -8.24
N MET A 22 8.86 30.30 -8.51
CA MET A 22 9.04 30.84 -9.87
C MET A 22 9.96 29.98 -10.74
N ASP A 23 10.93 29.33 -10.13
CA ASP A 23 11.88 28.40 -10.75
C ASP A 23 11.19 27.15 -11.33
N LEU A 24 10.00 26.82 -10.85
CA LEU A 24 9.17 25.74 -11.39
C LEU A 24 8.27 26.18 -12.57
N VAL A 25 8.24 27.47 -12.93
CA VAL A 25 7.48 27.96 -14.07
C VAL A 25 8.18 27.56 -15.37
N LEU A 26 7.53 26.70 -16.15
CA LEU A 26 8.07 26.21 -17.42
C LEU A 26 7.99 27.28 -18.50
N ASP A 27 9.11 27.46 -19.21
CA ASP A 27 9.17 28.16 -20.49
C ASP A 27 8.33 27.44 -21.58
N ASP A 28 8.12 28.12 -22.71
CA ASP A 28 7.26 27.59 -23.77
C ASP A 28 7.78 26.28 -24.38
N SER A 29 9.10 26.12 -24.49
CA SER A 29 9.72 24.88 -24.99
C SER A 29 9.43 23.70 -24.06
N LYS A 30 9.67 23.86 -22.76
CA LYS A 30 9.40 22.85 -21.73
C LYS A 30 7.90 22.55 -21.60
N ARG A 31 7.04 23.57 -21.76
CA ARG A 31 5.58 23.38 -21.75
C ARG A 31 5.11 22.54 -22.93
N VAL A 32 5.62 22.79 -24.12
CA VAL A 32 5.31 22.00 -25.33
C VAL A 32 5.82 20.57 -25.19
N ALA A 33 7.07 20.38 -24.73
CA ALA A 33 7.63 19.06 -24.48
C ALA A 33 6.81 18.26 -23.45
N LYS A 34 6.41 18.89 -22.34
CA LYS A 34 5.54 18.26 -21.33
C LYS A 34 4.18 17.86 -21.91
N ARG A 35 3.57 18.71 -22.75
CA ARG A 35 2.29 18.38 -23.42
C ARG A 35 2.43 17.18 -24.35
N LYS A 36 3.50 17.13 -25.15
CA LYS A 36 3.79 16.01 -26.04
C LYS A 36 3.98 14.70 -25.26
N LEU A 37 4.78 14.74 -24.18
CA LEU A 37 5.01 13.59 -23.31
C LEU A 37 3.72 13.08 -22.63
N ILE A 38 2.81 13.99 -22.26
CA ILE A 38 1.50 13.62 -21.70
C ILE A 38 0.67 12.89 -22.75
N GLU A 39 0.61 13.39 -23.98
CA GLU A 39 -0.19 12.77 -25.04
C GLU A 39 0.38 11.40 -25.44
N GLU A 40 1.70 11.29 -25.60
CA GLU A 40 2.37 10.02 -25.87
C GLU A 40 2.11 8.99 -24.75
N ASN A 41 2.16 9.39 -23.49
CA ASN A 41 1.83 8.49 -22.37
C ASN A 41 0.35 8.08 -22.36
N ARG A 42 -0.56 8.97 -22.76
CA ARG A 42 -1.98 8.64 -22.87
C ARG A 42 -2.24 7.65 -24.00
N GLU A 43 -1.62 7.86 -25.15
CA GLU A 43 -1.70 6.92 -26.26
C GLU A 43 -1.10 5.56 -25.92
N ARG A 44 0.06 5.55 -25.25
CA ARG A 44 0.69 4.32 -24.77
C ARG A 44 -0.23 3.56 -23.81
N ARG A 45 -0.81 4.23 -22.82
CA ARG A 45 -1.78 3.60 -21.88
C ARG A 45 -3.01 3.05 -22.61
N ARG A 46 -3.57 3.80 -23.57
CA ARG A 46 -4.70 3.31 -24.39
C ARG A 46 -4.35 2.07 -25.18
N LYS A 47 -3.15 2.02 -25.79
CA LYS A 47 -2.66 0.84 -26.51
C LYS A 47 -2.44 -0.35 -25.56
N GLU A 48 -1.82 -0.13 -24.41
CA GLU A 48 -1.59 -1.16 -23.38
C GLU A 48 -2.92 -1.72 -22.84
N GLU A 49 -3.90 -0.87 -22.57
CA GLU A 49 -5.25 -1.27 -22.15
C GLU A 49 -5.96 -2.07 -23.25
N MET A 50 -5.88 -1.63 -24.50
CA MET A 50 -6.46 -2.35 -25.63
C MET A 50 -5.84 -3.74 -25.80
N ILE A 51 -4.50 -3.84 -25.70
CA ILE A 51 -3.79 -5.13 -25.73
C ILE A 51 -4.23 -6.01 -24.55
N LYS A 52 -4.35 -5.44 -23.35
CA LYS A 52 -4.80 -6.16 -22.15
C LYS A 52 -6.24 -6.68 -22.29
N THR A 53 -7.14 -5.94 -22.94
CA THR A 53 -8.51 -6.40 -23.20
C THR A 53 -8.59 -7.46 -24.31
N LEU A 54 -7.64 -7.45 -25.25
CA LEU A 54 -7.58 -8.43 -26.35
C LEU A 54 -6.95 -9.75 -25.92
N GLN A 55 -6.15 -9.76 -24.85
CA GLN A 55 -5.62 -11.01 -24.30
C GLN A 55 -6.76 -11.78 -23.65
N PRO A 56 -7.09 -13.00 -24.13
CA PRO A 56 -8.03 -13.86 -23.44
C PRO A 56 -7.42 -14.19 -22.08
N ARG A 57 -8.07 -13.71 -21.02
CA ARG A 57 -7.74 -14.16 -19.67
C ARG A 57 -8.42 -15.52 -19.48
N PRO A 58 -7.66 -16.62 -19.34
CA PRO A 58 -8.28 -17.91 -19.11
C PRO A 58 -9.07 -17.83 -17.80
N GLU A 59 -10.34 -18.19 -17.88
CA GLU A 59 -11.16 -18.40 -16.69
C GLU A 59 -10.75 -19.73 -16.04
N PRO A 60 -10.79 -19.83 -14.71
CA PRO A 60 -10.54 -21.10 -14.05
C PRO A 60 -11.56 -22.15 -14.53
N SER A 61 -11.07 -23.37 -14.74
CA SER A 61 -11.89 -24.55 -14.96
C SER A 61 -12.76 -24.87 -13.73
N SER A 62 -13.74 -25.77 -13.89
CA SER A 62 -14.60 -26.18 -12.76
C SER A 62 -13.80 -26.78 -11.59
N GLU A 63 -12.72 -27.52 -11.90
CA GLU A 63 -11.84 -28.12 -10.89
C GLU A 63 -11.01 -27.04 -10.17
N GLU A 64 -10.48 -26.07 -10.90
CA GLU A 64 -9.76 -24.94 -10.32
C GLU A 64 -10.67 -24.06 -9.46
N TRP A 65 -11.92 -23.84 -9.86
CA TRP A 65 -12.91 -23.12 -9.05
C TRP A 65 -13.21 -23.84 -7.74
N GLU A 66 -13.30 -25.16 -7.76
CA GLU A 66 -13.50 -25.95 -6.56
C GLU A 66 -12.29 -25.86 -5.63
N LEU A 67 -11.07 -25.93 -6.17
CA LEU A 67 -9.85 -25.71 -5.40
C LEU A 67 -9.80 -24.28 -4.81
N ILE A 68 -10.12 -23.26 -5.59
CA ILE A 68 -10.20 -21.86 -5.14
C ILE A 68 -11.19 -21.73 -3.98
N ARG A 69 -12.36 -22.38 -4.08
CA ARG A 69 -13.39 -22.38 -3.03
C ARG A 69 -12.86 -22.99 -1.73
N ILE A 70 -12.23 -24.18 -1.81
CA ILE A 70 -11.65 -24.88 -0.66
C ILE A 70 -10.57 -24.03 0.01
N VAL A 71 -9.62 -23.49 -0.75
CA VAL A 71 -8.53 -22.65 -0.22
C VAL A 71 -9.09 -21.38 0.42
N THR A 72 -10.10 -20.76 -0.21
CA THR A 72 -10.74 -19.55 0.32
C THR A 72 -11.45 -19.82 1.64
N GLU A 73 -12.18 -20.93 1.74
CA GLU A 73 -12.90 -21.33 2.96
C GLU A 73 -11.94 -21.72 4.09
N ALA A 74 -10.87 -22.47 3.77
CA ALA A 74 -9.79 -22.79 4.69
C ALA A 74 -9.19 -21.50 5.26
N HIS A 75 -8.85 -20.52 4.41
CA HIS A 75 -8.30 -19.24 4.87
C HIS A 75 -9.30 -18.44 5.70
N ARG A 76 -10.56 -18.31 5.27
CA ARG A 76 -11.59 -17.54 6.00
C ARG A 76 -11.84 -18.08 7.41
N SER A 77 -11.80 -19.41 7.56
CA SER A 77 -12.08 -20.07 8.83
C SER A 77 -10.88 -20.11 9.78
N THR A 78 -9.66 -19.89 9.30
CA THR A 78 -8.43 -19.87 10.14
C THR A 78 -7.80 -18.48 10.25
N ASN A 79 -8.21 -17.51 9.45
CA ASN A 79 -7.77 -16.13 9.59
C ASN A 79 -8.45 -15.47 10.80
N ALA A 80 -7.67 -14.80 11.65
CA ALA A 80 -8.21 -14.16 12.85
C ALA A 80 -8.94 -12.87 12.49
N GLN A 81 -10.09 -12.64 13.14
CA GLN A 81 -10.87 -11.40 13.14
C GLN A 81 -11.48 -10.96 11.80
N GLY A 82 -11.18 -11.65 10.69
CA GLY A 82 -11.84 -11.44 9.39
C GLY A 82 -11.93 -9.97 8.98
N SER A 83 -13.11 -9.53 8.56
CA SER A 83 -13.38 -8.14 8.14
C SER A 83 -13.31 -7.10 9.27
N HIS A 84 -13.38 -7.52 10.54
CA HIS A 84 -13.44 -6.64 11.71
C HIS A 84 -12.08 -6.35 12.36
N TRP A 85 -10.98 -6.78 11.73
CA TRP A 85 -9.64 -6.62 12.28
C TRP A 85 -9.29 -5.15 12.58
N LYS A 86 -9.76 -4.20 11.75
CA LYS A 86 -9.49 -2.76 11.94
C LYS A 86 -10.11 -2.22 13.22
N GLN A 87 -11.31 -2.69 13.59
CA GLN A 87 -12.03 -2.25 14.78
C GLN A 87 -11.56 -2.98 16.05
N ARG A 88 -11.06 -4.22 15.92
CA ARG A 88 -10.68 -5.06 17.07
C ARG A 88 -9.20 -5.03 17.42
N ARG A 89 -8.33 -4.56 16.52
CA ARG A 89 -6.90 -4.41 16.81
C ARG A 89 -6.66 -3.37 17.90
N LYS A 90 -5.69 -3.63 18.77
CA LYS A 90 -5.16 -2.67 19.74
C LYS A 90 -3.77 -2.26 19.28
N PHE A 91 -3.40 -1.01 19.53
CA PHE A 91 -2.04 -0.55 19.29
C PHE A 91 -1.13 -1.05 20.41
N LEU A 92 0.11 -1.39 20.05
CA LEU A 92 1.16 -1.61 21.04
C LEU A 92 1.43 -0.27 21.74
N PRO A 93 1.51 -0.23 23.08
CA PRO A 93 1.87 0.99 23.82
C PRO A 93 3.14 1.63 23.27
N GLU A 94 3.17 2.97 23.22
CA GLU A 94 4.25 3.72 22.56
C GLU A 94 5.60 3.54 23.27
N ASP A 95 5.61 3.28 24.57
CA ASP A 95 6.78 3.04 25.41
C ASP A 95 7.48 1.70 25.14
N ILE A 96 6.79 0.73 24.55
CA ILE A 96 7.34 -0.58 24.22
C ILE A 96 8.03 -0.54 22.85
N GLY A 97 9.27 -1.04 22.76
CA GLY A 97 10.04 -1.08 21.51
C GLY A 97 10.94 0.14 21.28
N GLN A 98 11.04 1.05 22.26
CA GLN A 98 11.88 2.23 22.20
C GLN A 98 13.33 1.98 22.67
N SER A 99 13.61 0.87 23.36
CA SER A 99 14.91 0.64 24.02
C SER A 99 15.51 -0.73 23.68
N PRO A 100 16.31 -0.82 22.60
CA PRO A 100 16.97 -2.06 22.22
C PRO A 100 18.09 -2.41 23.20
N MET A 101 17.98 -3.54 23.91
CA MET A 101 18.92 -3.92 24.98
C MET A 101 19.87 -5.07 24.60
N ALA A 102 19.47 -5.97 23.69
CA ALA A 102 20.29 -7.12 23.28
C ALA A 102 20.93 -6.88 21.90
N SER A 103 22.24 -7.02 21.77
CA SER A 103 22.94 -6.88 20.48
C SER A 103 23.00 -8.22 19.76
N MET A 104 22.58 -8.26 18.50
CA MET A 104 22.70 -9.41 17.61
C MET A 104 24.05 -9.40 16.88
N PRO A 105 24.53 -10.55 16.39
CA PRO A 105 25.80 -10.65 15.66
C PRO A 105 25.90 -9.70 14.45
N ASP A 106 24.77 -9.42 13.80
CA ASP A 106 24.68 -8.56 12.61
C ASP A 106 24.59 -7.05 12.97
N GLY A 107 24.69 -6.69 14.25
CA GLY A 107 24.65 -5.31 14.74
C GLY A 107 23.25 -4.78 15.04
N ASP A 108 22.20 -5.50 14.64
CA ASP A 108 20.82 -5.19 15.00
C ASP A 108 20.59 -5.41 16.49
N LYS A 109 19.78 -4.55 17.10
CA LYS A 109 19.45 -4.65 18.52
C LYS A 109 18.01 -5.08 18.73
N VAL A 110 17.78 -5.94 19.72
CA VAL A 110 16.46 -6.46 20.10
C VAL A 110 16.02 -5.82 21.40
N ASP A 111 14.80 -5.28 21.40
CA ASP A 111 14.07 -4.88 22.60
C ASP A 111 13.38 -6.12 23.19
N LEU A 112 13.79 -6.54 24.38
CA LEU A 112 13.32 -7.77 25.01
C LEU A 112 11.86 -7.67 25.48
N GLU A 113 11.39 -6.46 25.80
CA GLU A 113 10.01 -6.21 26.21
C GLU A 113 9.07 -6.33 25.01
N ALA A 114 9.42 -5.69 23.89
CA ALA A 114 8.69 -5.84 22.64
C ALA A 114 8.70 -7.30 22.14
N PHE A 115 9.86 -7.96 22.23
CA PHE A 115 9.98 -9.38 21.88
C PHE A 115 9.05 -10.26 22.72
N SER A 116 8.97 -10.03 24.04
CA SER A 116 8.03 -10.73 24.93
C SER A 116 6.58 -10.54 24.47
N GLU A 117 6.15 -9.32 24.17
CA GLU A 117 4.79 -9.06 23.64
C GLU A 117 4.51 -9.81 22.34
N PHE A 118 5.46 -9.87 21.41
CA PHE A 118 5.28 -10.62 20.16
C PHE A 118 5.22 -12.14 20.37
N THR A 119 6.07 -12.69 21.24
CA THR A 119 6.04 -14.14 21.53
C THR A 119 4.72 -14.59 22.18
N LYS A 120 4.03 -13.72 22.94
CA LYS A 120 2.71 -14.03 23.51
C LYS A 120 1.64 -14.30 22.43
N ILE A 121 1.75 -13.65 21.27
CA ILE A 121 0.77 -13.76 20.18
C ILE A 121 1.21 -14.68 19.04
N ILE A 122 2.49 -15.07 18.99
CA ILE A 122 3.03 -15.85 17.87
C ILE A 122 2.51 -17.29 17.86
N THR A 123 2.38 -17.94 19.02
CA THR A 123 1.94 -19.34 19.09
C THR A 123 0.55 -19.54 18.49
N PRO A 124 -0.50 -18.76 18.86
CA PRO A 124 -1.80 -18.86 18.20
C PRO A 124 -1.79 -18.46 16.72
N ALA A 125 -0.84 -17.63 16.28
CA ALA A 125 -0.69 -17.31 14.86
C ALA A 125 -0.12 -18.49 14.06
N ILE A 126 0.91 -19.17 14.60
CA ILE A 126 1.50 -20.38 14.00
C ILE A 126 0.45 -21.49 13.93
N THR A 127 -0.31 -21.73 15.01
CA THR A 127 -1.37 -22.76 15.02
C THR A 127 -2.37 -22.54 13.89
N ARG A 128 -2.78 -21.29 13.63
CA ARG A 128 -3.72 -20.96 12.54
C ARG A 128 -3.16 -21.28 11.14
N VAL A 129 -1.84 -21.18 10.94
CA VAL A 129 -1.19 -21.58 9.68
C VAL A 129 -1.23 -23.10 9.53
N VAL A 130 -0.95 -23.84 10.60
CA VAL A 130 -1.05 -25.31 10.60
C VAL A 130 -2.49 -25.76 10.35
N ASP A 131 -3.47 -25.13 11.01
CA ASP A 131 -4.89 -25.43 10.84
C ASP A 131 -5.39 -25.10 9.44
N PHE A 132 -4.83 -24.06 8.81
CA PHE A 132 -5.10 -23.76 7.40
C PHE A 132 -4.61 -24.90 6.51
N ALA A 133 -3.35 -25.33 6.69
CA ALA A 133 -2.74 -26.34 5.86
C ALA A 133 -3.46 -27.70 5.99
N LYS A 134 -3.86 -28.08 7.20
CA LYS A 134 -4.67 -29.29 7.46
C LYS A 134 -6.02 -29.32 6.74
N LYS A 135 -6.55 -28.17 6.31
CA LYS A 135 -7.82 -28.08 5.57
C LYS A 135 -7.67 -28.21 4.05
N LEU A 136 -6.44 -28.32 3.54
CA LEU A 136 -6.19 -28.47 2.11
C LEU A 136 -6.03 -29.95 1.76
N PRO A 137 -6.85 -30.51 0.85
CA PRO A 137 -6.81 -31.94 0.50
C PRO A 137 -5.46 -32.44 -0.01
N MET A 138 -4.64 -31.55 -0.57
CA MET A 138 -3.30 -31.88 -1.09
C MET A 138 -2.20 -31.83 -0.01
N PHE A 139 -2.53 -31.45 1.22
CA PHE A 139 -1.58 -31.24 2.31
C PHE A 139 -1.90 -32.09 3.55
N SER A 140 -3.15 -32.52 3.72
CA SER A 140 -3.62 -33.42 4.78
C SER A 140 -3.20 -34.87 4.57
#